data_AF-A0A2N7PQD6-F1
#
_entry.id   AF-A0A2N7PQD6-F1
#
_cell.length_a   1.000
_cell.length_b   1.000
_cell.length_c   1.000
_cell.angle_alpha   90.00
_cell.angle_beta   90.00
_cell.angle_gamma   90.00
#
_symmetry.space_group_name_H-M   'P 1'
#
loop_
_entity.id
_entity.type
_entity.pdbx_description
1 polymer ?
#
loop_
_entity_poly.entity_id
_entity_poly.type
_entity_poly.pdbx_seq_one_letter_code
_entity_poly.pdbx_strand_id
1 'polypeptide(L)'
;MNKLKDIASKIDYTYLKPAGTYKEFENFLTKAKEYPFRSICISPSLISYLKENFKDLSLKITSIAGFPLGFSLTETKLAEIENLLKLGVDEIDFVINLIWLKSKDYKKLERELFNIRNLAQDKILKGIIEIAYLSKEEIKNAVEVFIFTGIDFIKTSTGFAERGTTLEDIKVIKKFSKGRIKIKASGGIRTLKDTLNFLSAGADVIGTSSGYEIIKELERNLNGELEEEIEVYVDGCSLGNPGPGGWAVLIKKEEEKVLSGGEPFTTNNQMELKAVISALSYFKEPKKIKIYTDSEYVIKGITEWLPKWKKRGYITSEGKPVKNKELWEKLEKLVAFHKINWEKVKAHSGHPYNERVDKIAKESAEKWKKSF
;
A
#
# COMPACT_ATOMS: atom_id res chain seq x y z
N MET A 1 -0.43 -13.72 -7.39
CA MET A 1 0.86 -13.65 -8.12
C MET A 1 0.83 -12.74 -9.35
N ASN A 2 -0.16 -12.83 -10.25
CA ASN A 2 -0.17 -12.01 -11.49
C ASN A 2 -0.15 -10.49 -11.26
N LYS A 3 -0.90 -9.97 -10.28
CA LYS A 3 -0.94 -8.52 -9.99
C LYS A 3 0.39 -7.96 -9.48
N LEU A 4 1.09 -8.71 -8.62
CA LEU A 4 2.40 -8.30 -8.11
C LEU A 4 3.41 -8.17 -9.26
N LYS A 5 3.48 -9.19 -10.12
CA LYS A 5 4.37 -9.20 -11.28
C LYS A 5 4.02 -8.07 -12.26
N ASP A 6 2.74 -7.84 -12.53
CA ASP A 6 2.28 -6.75 -13.40
C ASP A 6 2.76 -5.37 -12.91
N ILE A 7 2.57 -5.06 -11.62
CA ILE A 7 3.00 -3.77 -11.06
C ILE A 7 4.52 -3.66 -10.98
N ALA A 8 5.22 -4.71 -10.50
CA ALA A 8 6.69 -4.71 -10.44
C ALA A 8 7.32 -4.48 -11.82
N SER A 9 6.78 -5.11 -12.87
CA SER A 9 7.24 -4.98 -14.26
C SER A 9 7.02 -3.60 -14.89
N LYS A 10 6.37 -2.68 -14.17
CA LYS A 10 6.16 -1.27 -14.55
C LYS A 10 7.03 -0.31 -13.72
N ILE A 11 7.89 -0.81 -12.83
CA ILE A 11 8.73 0.02 -11.97
C ILE A 11 10.19 -0.03 -12.43
N ASP A 12 10.75 1.14 -12.74
CA ASP A 12 12.19 1.36 -12.86
C ASP A 12 12.73 1.67 -11.45
N TYR A 13 13.27 0.65 -10.77
CA TYR A 13 13.75 0.77 -9.40
C TYR A 13 15.05 1.59 -9.37
N THR A 14 15.04 2.73 -8.69
CA THR A 14 16.04 3.79 -8.93
C THR A 14 17.00 3.97 -7.75
N TYR A 15 18.29 4.00 -8.03
CA TYR A 15 19.36 4.37 -7.10
C TYR A 15 20.24 5.46 -7.74
N LEU A 16 19.93 6.73 -7.42
CA LEU A 16 20.66 7.92 -7.90
C LEU A 16 21.03 8.86 -6.74
N LYS A 17 21.39 8.28 -5.58
CA LYS A 17 21.82 9.05 -4.41
C LYS A 17 23.19 9.69 -4.71
N PRO A 18 23.35 11.03 -4.61
CA PRO A 18 24.64 11.69 -4.90
C PRO A 18 25.80 11.22 -4.02
N ALA A 19 25.51 10.91 -2.75
CA ALA A 19 26.50 10.45 -1.76
C ALA A 19 26.22 9.00 -1.32
N GLY A 20 25.73 8.16 -2.24
CA GLY A 20 25.47 6.75 -1.97
C GLY A 20 26.76 5.92 -1.90
N THR A 21 26.84 5.00 -0.94
CA THR A 21 27.99 4.10 -0.78
C THR A 21 27.82 2.79 -1.57
N TYR A 22 28.92 2.10 -1.90
CA TYR A 22 28.83 0.75 -2.51
C TYR A 22 28.05 -0.22 -1.64
N LYS A 23 28.22 -0.19 -0.31
CA LYS A 23 27.45 -1.03 0.61
C LYS A 23 25.93 -0.80 0.50
N GLU A 24 25.50 0.46 0.40
CA GLU A 24 24.08 0.76 0.17
C GLU A 24 23.61 0.32 -1.21
N PHE A 25 24.47 0.44 -2.24
CA PHE A 25 24.17 -0.01 -3.59
C PHE A 25 24.03 -1.54 -3.67
N GLU A 26 24.92 -2.30 -3.04
CA GLU A 26 24.83 -3.75 -2.95
C GLU A 26 23.52 -4.18 -2.26
N ASN A 27 23.13 -3.50 -1.18
CA ASN A 27 21.84 -3.73 -0.53
C ASN A 27 20.65 -3.42 -1.47
N PHE A 28 20.75 -2.35 -2.26
CA PHE A 28 19.77 -2.04 -3.30
C PHE A 28 19.69 -3.17 -4.35
N LEU A 29 20.82 -3.75 -4.77
CA LEU A 29 20.85 -4.86 -5.72
C LEU A 29 20.22 -6.13 -5.14
N THR A 30 20.47 -6.44 -3.87
CA THR A 30 19.81 -7.56 -3.18
C THR A 30 18.29 -7.41 -3.24
N LYS A 31 17.77 -6.23 -2.89
CA LYS A 31 16.33 -5.90 -2.99
C LYS A 31 15.81 -5.96 -4.43
N ALA A 32 16.61 -5.51 -5.40
CA ALA A 32 16.22 -5.49 -6.81
C ALA A 32 16.05 -6.90 -7.41
N LYS A 33 16.75 -7.91 -6.86
CA LYS A 33 16.65 -9.31 -7.32
C LYS A 33 15.40 -10.02 -6.80
N GLU A 34 14.78 -9.54 -5.72
CA GLU A 34 13.62 -10.20 -5.11
C GLU A 34 12.35 -10.09 -5.96
N TYR A 35 12.25 -9.06 -6.81
CA TYR A 35 11.06 -8.81 -7.62
C TYR A 35 11.43 -8.56 -9.08
N PRO A 36 10.53 -8.88 -10.02
CA PRO A 36 10.75 -8.66 -11.44
C PRO A 36 10.52 -7.18 -11.80
N PHE A 37 11.35 -6.29 -11.26
CA PHE A 37 11.37 -4.88 -11.65
C PHE A 37 11.64 -4.74 -13.14
N ARG A 38 11.08 -3.69 -13.75
CA ARG A 38 11.25 -3.42 -15.17
C ARG A 38 12.72 -3.22 -15.55
N SER A 39 13.39 -2.39 -14.76
CA SER A 39 14.83 -2.11 -14.85
C SER A 39 15.32 -1.60 -13.49
N ILE A 40 16.63 -1.60 -13.29
CA ILE A 40 17.27 -0.72 -12.31
C ILE A 40 17.69 0.59 -13.00
N CYS A 41 17.59 1.72 -12.32
CA CYS A 41 18.04 3.02 -12.83
C CYS A 41 19.17 3.54 -11.94
N ILE A 42 20.40 3.55 -12.46
CA ILE A 42 21.63 3.77 -11.69
C ILE A 42 22.58 4.74 -12.40
N SER A 43 23.51 5.36 -11.65
CA SER A 43 24.48 6.29 -12.23
C SER A 43 25.51 5.58 -13.11
N PRO A 44 26.16 6.29 -14.07
CA PRO A 44 27.17 5.70 -14.95
C PRO A 44 28.30 5.01 -14.20
N SER A 45 28.79 5.61 -13.11
CA SER A 45 29.88 5.06 -12.29
C SER A 45 29.52 3.72 -11.63
N LEU A 46 28.26 3.54 -11.23
CA LEU A 46 27.80 2.29 -10.61
C LEU A 46 27.65 1.17 -11.63
N ILE A 47 27.51 1.46 -12.93
CA ILE A 47 27.48 0.42 -13.97
C ILE A 47 28.86 -0.24 -14.09
N SER A 48 29.94 0.55 -14.06
CA SER A 48 31.30 0.01 -14.07
C SER A 48 31.53 -0.93 -12.88
N TYR A 49 31.20 -0.45 -11.68
CA TYR A 49 31.27 -1.25 -10.46
C TYR A 49 30.42 -2.52 -10.53
N LEU A 50 29.20 -2.43 -11.08
CA LEU A 50 28.30 -3.55 -11.29
C LEU A 50 28.94 -4.62 -12.19
N LYS A 51 29.51 -4.23 -13.33
CA LYS A 51 30.12 -5.16 -14.28
C LYS A 51 31.36 -5.86 -13.72
N GLU A 52 32.13 -5.18 -12.88
CA GLU A 52 33.31 -5.75 -12.25
C GLU A 52 32.94 -6.80 -11.19
N ASN A 53 31.91 -6.54 -10.39
CA ASN A 53 31.62 -7.30 -9.17
C ASN A 53 30.38 -8.22 -9.26
N PHE A 54 29.48 -8.01 -10.24
CA PHE A 54 28.19 -8.70 -10.35
C PHE A 54 27.90 -9.19 -11.79
N LYS A 55 28.79 -10.04 -12.33
CA LYS A 55 28.76 -10.47 -13.74
C LYS A 55 27.50 -11.23 -14.17
N ASP A 56 26.85 -11.94 -13.25
CA ASP A 56 25.68 -12.78 -13.55
C ASP A 56 24.34 -12.06 -13.33
N LEU A 57 24.35 -10.74 -13.19
CA LEU A 57 23.12 -9.99 -12.94
C LEU A 57 22.26 -9.84 -14.21
N SER A 58 21.16 -10.58 -14.27
CA SER A 58 20.14 -10.49 -15.33
C SER A 58 19.08 -9.41 -15.03
N LEU A 59 19.49 -8.16 -14.79
CA LEU A 59 18.58 -7.02 -14.66
C LEU A 59 18.82 -6.03 -15.79
N LYS A 60 17.73 -5.49 -16.36
CA LYS A 60 17.83 -4.39 -17.33
C LYS A 60 18.39 -3.15 -16.64
N ILE A 61 19.32 -2.48 -17.31
CA ILE A 61 20.02 -1.30 -16.81
C ILE A 61 19.54 -0.06 -17.56
N THR A 62 18.87 0.82 -16.84
CA THR A 62 18.65 2.21 -17.24
C THR A 62 19.75 3.08 -16.61
N SER A 63 20.32 4.00 -17.37
CA SER A 63 21.17 5.05 -16.81
C SER A 63 20.76 6.43 -17.27
N ILE A 64 21.46 7.44 -16.79
CA ILE A 64 21.11 8.86 -16.92
C ILE A 64 22.15 9.63 -17.71
N ALA A 65 21.70 10.62 -18.49
CA ALA A 65 22.58 11.55 -19.21
C ALA A 65 22.09 13.02 -19.11
N GLY A 66 23.01 13.98 -19.09
CA GLY A 66 22.74 15.39 -18.87
C GLY A 66 22.05 15.68 -17.53
N PHE A 67 22.16 14.78 -16.56
CA PHE A 67 21.33 14.78 -15.36
C PHE A 67 22.00 15.52 -14.19
N PRO A 68 21.25 16.22 -13.31
CA PRO A 68 19.79 16.43 -13.38
C PRO A 68 19.38 17.69 -14.17
N LEU A 69 20.31 18.55 -14.56
CA LEU A 69 19.96 19.92 -14.97
C LEU A 69 19.71 20.10 -16.47
N GLY A 70 20.24 19.20 -17.32
CA GLY A 70 19.99 19.19 -18.77
C GLY A 70 20.66 20.29 -19.59
N PHE A 71 21.27 21.27 -18.93
CA PHE A 71 21.81 22.50 -19.52
C PHE A 71 23.22 22.39 -20.12
N SER A 72 23.79 21.18 -20.15
CA SER A 72 25.09 20.94 -20.76
C SER A 72 25.02 21.15 -22.27
N LEU A 73 26.17 21.41 -22.89
CA LEU A 73 26.26 21.43 -24.35
C LEU A 73 25.91 20.06 -24.94
N THR A 74 25.39 20.07 -26.17
CA THR A 74 25.00 18.86 -26.92
C THR A 74 26.15 17.86 -26.98
N GLU A 75 27.37 18.32 -27.26
CA GLU A 75 28.56 17.49 -27.41
C GLU A 75 28.90 16.75 -26.12
N THR A 76 28.75 17.41 -24.97
CA THR A 76 28.97 16.78 -23.66
C THR A 76 27.93 15.69 -23.39
N LYS A 77 26.66 15.95 -23.69
CA LYS A 77 25.58 14.99 -23.50
C LYS A 77 25.73 13.79 -24.45
N LEU A 78 26.14 14.01 -25.69
CA LEU A 78 26.42 12.94 -26.65
C LEU A 78 27.62 12.07 -26.21
N ALA A 79 28.70 12.68 -25.69
CA ALA A 79 29.84 11.93 -25.17
C ALA A 79 29.45 11.05 -23.95
N GLU A 80 28.58 11.56 -23.06
CA GLU A 80 28.05 10.78 -21.95
C GLU A 80 27.21 9.60 -22.45
N ILE A 81 26.34 9.82 -23.43
CA ILE A 81 25.53 8.76 -24.06
C ILE A 81 26.42 7.72 -24.74
N GLU A 82 27.45 8.14 -25.47
CA GLU A 82 28.40 7.21 -26.10
C GLU A 82 29.09 6.32 -25.05
N ASN A 83 29.47 6.88 -23.90
CA ASN A 83 30.02 6.12 -22.79
C ASN A 83 28.99 5.13 -22.21
N LEU A 84 27.73 5.53 -22.06
CA LEU A 84 26.66 4.62 -21.63
C LEU A 84 26.45 3.45 -22.60
N LEU A 85 26.53 3.70 -23.90
CA LEU A 85 26.44 2.66 -24.93
C LEU A 85 27.61 1.67 -24.81
N LYS A 86 28.84 2.15 -24.60
CA LYS A 86 30.03 1.30 -24.32
C LYS A 86 29.86 0.50 -23.03
N LEU A 87 29.21 1.08 -22.03
CA LEU A 87 28.81 0.42 -20.79
C LEU A 87 27.62 -0.53 -20.98
N GLY A 88 27.06 -0.67 -22.18
CA GLY A 88 26.05 -1.68 -22.50
C GLY A 88 24.72 -1.48 -21.77
N VAL A 89 24.30 -0.23 -21.53
CA VAL A 89 22.97 0.04 -20.97
C VAL A 89 21.86 -0.43 -21.92
N ASP A 90 20.71 -0.77 -21.35
CA ASP A 90 19.51 -1.12 -22.11
C ASP A 90 18.70 0.13 -22.49
N GLU A 91 18.65 1.11 -21.58
CA GLU A 91 17.80 2.30 -21.71
C GLU A 91 18.50 3.54 -21.15
N ILE A 92 18.16 4.71 -21.69
CA ILE A 92 18.77 5.98 -21.30
C ILE A 92 17.68 7.00 -20.93
N ASP A 93 17.76 7.51 -19.71
CA ASP A 93 16.95 8.61 -19.21
C ASP A 93 17.78 9.91 -19.29
N PHE A 94 17.52 10.79 -20.26
CA PHE A 94 18.32 12.01 -20.43
C PHE A 94 17.51 13.26 -20.13
N VAL A 95 18.14 14.30 -19.57
CA VAL A 95 17.45 15.58 -19.32
C VAL A 95 17.61 16.48 -20.54
N ILE A 96 16.49 17.03 -21.01
CA ILE A 96 16.50 17.95 -22.14
C ILE A 96 17.06 19.31 -21.72
N ASN A 97 17.49 20.10 -22.71
CA ASN A 97 17.80 21.49 -22.44
C ASN A 97 16.49 22.29 -22.20
N LEU A 98 16.14 22.49 -20.92
CA LEU A 98 14.94 23.22 -20.52
C LEU A 98 14.98 24.69 -20.95
N ILE A 99 16.18 25.29 -21.02
CA ILE A 99 16.33 26.68 -21.45
C ILE A 99 15.83 26.81 -22.89
N TRP A 100 16.21 25.90 -23.79
CA TRP A 100 15.74 25.93 -25.18
C TRP A 100 14.24 25.69 -25.31
N LEU A 101 13.68 24.76 -24.52
CA LEU A 101 12.23 24.53 -24.50
C LEU A 101 11.47 25.80 -24.07
N LYS A 102 11.88 26.44 -22.96
CA LYS A 102 11.22 27.63 -22.42
C LYS A 102 11.42 28.87 -23.31
N SER A 103 12.59 28.98 -23.95
CA SER A 103 12.88 30.02 -24.94
C SER A 103 12.24 29.78 -26.31
N LYS A 104 11.51 28.67 -26.49
CA LYS A 104 10.91 28.26 -27.77
C LYS A 104 11.94 28.08 -28.90
N ASP A 105 13.20 27.77 -28.55
CA ASP A 105 14.26 27.46 -29.52
C ASP A 105 14.18 25.97 -29.92
N TYR A 106 13.04 25.60 -30.52
CA TYR A 106 12.74 24.22 -30.87
C TYR A 106 13.73 23.67 -31.88
N LYS A 107 14.29 24.50 -32.77
CA LYS A 107 15.31 24.07 -33.73
C LYS A 107 16.56 23.52 -33.05
N LYS A 108 17.05 24.16 -31.99
CA LYS A 108 18.19 23.64 -31.23
C LYS A 108 17.84 22.38 -30.46
N LEU A 109 16.66 22.37 -29.81
CA LEU A 109 16.19 21.21 -29.06
C LEU A 109 16.03 19.99 -29.97
N GLU A 110 15.33 20.13 -31.10
CA GLU A 110 15.15 19.08 -32.10
C GLU A 110 16.48 18.56 -32.63
N ARG A 111 17.43 19.46 -32.94
CA ARG A 111 18.77 19.07 -33.39
C ARG A 111 19.50 18.21 -32.35
N GLU A 112 19.46 18.59 -31.08
CA GLU A 112 20.05 17.77 -30.00
C GLU A 112 19.37 16.40 -29.92
N LEU A 113 18.04 16.35 -29.95
CA LEU A 113 17.28 15.09 -29.84
C LEU A 113 17.49 14.16 -31.04
N PHE A 114 17.59 14.70 -32.26
CA PHE A 114 17.95 13.89 -33.44
C PHE A 114 19.35 13.30 -33.32
N ASN A 115 20.32 14.09 -32.84
CA ASN A 115 21.67 13.58 -32.61
C ASN A 115 21.68 12.47 -31.56
N ILE A 116 20.93 12.64 -30.47
CA ILE A 116 20.76 11.62 -29.42
C ILE A 116 20.12 10.36 -29.99
N ARG A 117 19.01 10.49 -30.74
CA ARG A 117 18.31 9.35 -31.36
C ARG A 117 19.21 8.59 -32.33
N ASN A 118 19.95 9.31 -33.17
CA ASN A 118 20.87 8.73 -34.14
C ASN A 118 22.01 7.95 -33.45
N LEU A 119 22.58 8.52 -32.38
CA LEU A 119 23.64 7.86 -31.61
C LEU A 119 23.13 6.63 -30.85
N ALA A 120 21.96 6.73 -30.22
CA ALA A 120 21.41 5.67 -29.38
C ALA A 120 20.69 4.55 -30.16
N GLN A 121 20.50 4.71 -31.49
CA GLN A 121 19.95 3.70 -32.41
C GLN A 121 18.68 3.00 -31.92
N ASP A 122 18.77 1.78 -31.41
CA ASP A 122 17.67 0.93 -30.96
C ASP A 122 17.37 1.02 -29.45
N LYS A 123 18.21 1.74 -28.69
CA LYS A 123 18.02 1.91 -27.25
C LYS A 123 16.76 2.68 -26.93
N ILE A 124 16.11 2.31 -25.83
CA ILE A 124 14.95 3.05 -25.32
C ILE A 124 15.42 4.38 -24.75
N LEU A 125 14.85 5.47 -25.27
CA LEU A 125 15.16 6.83 -24.88
C LEU A 125 14.01 7.45 -24.08
N LYS A 126 14.32 7.97 -22.89
CA LYS A 126 13.36 8.65 -22.02
C LYS A 126 13.81 10.09 -21.77
N GLY A 127 13.16 11.04 -22.43
CA GLY A 127 13.46 12.46 -22.25
C GLY A 127 12.81 13.00 -20.97
N ILE A 128 13.61 13.53 -20.05
CA ILE A 128 13.15 14.15 -18.81
C ILE A 128 12.89 15.63 -19.09
N ILE A 129 11.64 16.07 -18.86
CA ILE A 129 11.19 17.45 -19.12
C ILE A 129 11.18 18.34 -17.87
N GLU A 130 11.52 17.79 -16.70
CA GLU A 130 11.42 18.44 -15.39
C GLU A 130 10.16 19.30 -15.22
N ILE A 131 9.03 18.62 -15.16
CA ILE A 131 7.69 19.21 -15.25
C ILE A 131 7.38 20.26 -14.17
N ALA A 132 8.16 20.30 -13.09
CA ALA A 132 8.06 21.31 -12.05
C ALA A 132 8.16 22.75 -12.61
N TYR A 133 8.89 22.95 -13.70
CA TYR A 133 9.18 24.27 -14.27
C TYR A 133 8.35 24.61 -15.51
N LEU A 134 7.40 23.77 -15.90
CA LEU A 134 6.69 23.88 -17.17
C LEU A 134 5.20 24.16 -17.00
N SER A 135 4.70 25.05 -17.85
CA SER A 135 3.27 25.27 -18.08
C SER A 135 2.67 24.15 -18.96
N LYS A 136 1.33 24.09 -19.00
CA LYS A 136 0.60 23.12 -19.85
C LYS A 136 0.98 23.24 -21.33
N GLU A 137 1.21 24.46 -21.83
CA GLU A 137 1.61 24.68 -23.22
C GLU A 137 3.07 24.24 -23.47
N GLU A 138 3.99 24.48 -22.53
CA GLU A 138 5.37 23.98 -22.64
C GLU A 138 5.42 22.44 -22.61
N ILE A 139 4.58 21.79 -21.79
CA ILE A 139 4.43 20.33 -21.77
C ILE A 139 3.95 19.81 -23.14
N LYS A 140 2.94 20.47 -23.73
CA LYS A 140 2.45 20.13 -25.08
C LYS A 140 3.58 20.19 -26.11
N ASN A 141 4.34 21.29 -26.12
CA ASN A 141 5.45 21.48 -27.06
C ASN A 141 6.55 20.42 -26.87
N ALA A 142 6.87 20.06 -25.62
CA ALA A 142 7.83 18.99 -25.34
C ALA A 142 7.35 17.63 -25.88
N VAL A 143 6.06 17.30 -25.71
CA VAL A 143 5.46 16.08 -26.27
C VAL A 143 5.54 16.06 -27.79
N GLU A 144 5.23 17.18 -28.46
CA GLU A 144 5.28 17.29 -29.92
C GLU A 144 6.71 17.11 -30.45
N VAL A 145 7.68 17.79 -29.84
CA VAL A 145 9.11 17.65 -30.17
C VAL A 145 9.60 16.22 -29.98
N PHE A 146 9.20 15.52 -28.91
CA PHE A 146 9.63 14.15 -28.67
C PHE A 146 9.07 13.17 -29.69
N ILE A 147 7.79 13.33 -30.05
CA ILE A 147 7.17 12.51 -31.10
C ILE A 147 7.87 12.75 -32.44
N PHE A 148 8.15 14.01 -32.77
CA PHE A 148 8.84 14.37 -34.03
C PHE A 148 10.26 13.81 -34.11
N THR A 149 10.97 13.76 -32.99
CA THR A 149 12.39 13.35 -32.91
C THR A 149 12.59 11.86 -32.60
N GLY A 150 11.50 11.10 -32.43
CA GLY A 150 11.56 9.65 -32.20
C GLY A 150 11.99 9.23 -30.79
N ILE A 151 11.71 10.07 -29.78
CA ILE A 151 11.94 9.72 -28.37
C ILE A 151 10.80 8.83 -27.86
N ASP A 152 11.14 7.73 -27.18
CA ASP A 152 10.21 6.66 -26.82
C ASP A 152 9.31 7.00 -25.62
N PHE A 153 9.89 7.70 -24.64
CA PHE A 153 9.21 8.10 -23.41
C PHE A 153 9.39 9.58 -23.12
N ILE A 154 8.31 10.20 -22.64
CA ILE A 154 8.39 11.41 -21.85
C ILE A 154 8.45 11.05 -20.37
N LYS A 155 9.51 11.49 -19.69
CA LYS A 155 9.71 11.33 -18.25
C LYS A 155 9.47 12.65 -17.55
N THR A 156 8.69 12.62 -16.48
CA THR A 156 8.19 13.85 -15.86
C THR A 156 9.25 14.61 -15.07
N SER A 157 9.96 13.98 -14.14
CA SER A 157 10.87 14.68 -13.20
C SER A 157 12.19 13.96 -12.97
N THR A 158 13.22 14.72 -12.60
CA THR A 158 14.50 14.14 -12.13
C THR A 158 14.42 13.67 -10.68
N GLY A 159 13.55 14.32 -9.89
CA GLY A 159 13.48 14.16 -8.44
C GLY A 159 14.33 15.17 -7.65
N PHE A 160 14.98 16.13 -8.32
CA PHE A 160 15.81 17.17 -7.69
C PHE A 160 15.13 18.56 -7.66
N ALA A 161 13.99 18.74 -8.33
CA ALA A 161 13.19 19.96 -8.26
C ALA A 161 12.34 20.02 -6.96
N GLU A 162 11.86 21.21 -6.61
CA GLU A 162 11.04 21.45 -5.41
C GLU A 162 9.69 20.71 -5.45
N ARG A 163 9.13 20.51 -6.64
CA ARG A 163 7.84 19.86 -6.87
C ARG A 163 8.02 18.56 -7.63
N GLY A 164 7.41 17.49 -7.13
CA GLY A 164 7.30 16.21 -7.83
C GLY A 164 6.18 16.18 -8.87
N THR A 165 6.00 15.02 -9.51
CA THR A 165 4.93 14.80 -10.49
C THR A 165 3.55 14.76 -9.82
N THR A 166 2.53 15.31 -10.45
CA THR A 166 1.13 15.25 -10.01
C THR A 166 0.24 14.45 -10.97
N LEU A 167 -0.94 14.02 -10.53
CA LEU A 167 -1.89 13.32 -11.41
C LEU A 167 -2.39 14.20 -12.56
N GLU A 168 -2.48 15.51 -12.36
CA GLU A 168 -2.84 16.46 -13.42
C GLU A 168 -1.75 16.51 -14.50
N ASP A 169 -0.47 16.49 -14.11
CA ASP A 169 0.65 16.44 -15.05
C ASP A 169 0.54 15.23 -15.99
N ILE A 170 0.26 14.03 -15.45
CA ILE A 170 0.08 12.81 -16.25
C ILE A 170 -1.12 12.93 -17.18
N LYS A 171 -2.25 13.47 -16.72
CA LYS A 171 -3.44 13.68 -17.57
C LYS A 171 -3.15 14.64 -18.72
N VAL A 172 -2.41 15.72 -18.46
CA VAL A 172 -2.00 16.70 -19.47
C VAL A 172 -1.10 16.03 -20.53
N ILE A 173 -0.08 15.28 -20.12
CA ILE A 173 0.78 14.53 -21.04
C ILE A 173 -0.04 13.50 -21.83
N LYS A 174 -0.94 12.76 -21.18
CA LYS A 174 -1.78 11.75 -21.84
C LYS A 174 -2.67 12.36 -22.91
N LYS A 175 -3.25 13.54 -22.62
CA LYS A 175 -4.07 14.29 -23.58
C LYS A 175 -3.27 14.67 -24.84
N PHE A 176 -2.05 15.19 -24.69
CA PHE A 176 -1.26 15.66 -25.83
C PHE A 176 -0.54 14.54 -26.58
N SER A 177 -0.10 13.49 -25.87
CA SER A 177 0.58 12.34 -26.48
C SER A 177 -0.32 11.59 -27.46
N LYS A 178 -1.63 11.50 -27.20
CA LYS A 178 -2.59 10.71 -27.97
C LYS A 178 -2.12 9.26 -28.20
N GLY A 179 -1.41 8.71 -27.22
CA GLY A 179 -0.84 7.35 -27.29
C GLY A 179 0.38 7.19 -28.20
N ARG A 180 0.92 8.26 -28.78
CA ARG A 180 2.09 8.22 -29.68
C ARG A 180 3.44 8.18 -28.95
N ILE A 181 3.45 8.46 -27.66
CA ILE A 181 4.63 8.39 -26.80
C ILE A 181 4.24 7.82 -25.44
N LYS A 182 5.13 7.03 -24.83
CA LYS A 182 4.92 6.44 -23.50
C LYS A 182 5.27 7.43 -22.40
N ILE A 183 4.71 7.25 -21.21
CA ILE A 183 4.84 8.16 -20.09
C ILE A 183 5.54 7.45 -18.93
N LYS A 184 6.67 8.01 -18.46
CA LYS A 184 7.31 7.60 -17.21
C LYS A 184 7.09 8.65 -16.13
N ALA A 185 6.32 8.32 -15.10
CA ALA A 185 6.10 9.18 -13.94
C ALA A 185 7.23 8.98 -12.92
N SER A 186 7.87 10.05 -12.48
CA SER A 186 8.93 10.01 -11.46
C SER A 186 8.95 11.26 -10.58
N GLY A 187 9.64 11.18 -9.43
CA GLY A 187 9.76 12.30 -8.49
C GLY A 187 8.63 12.31 -7.44
N GLY A 188 8.98 11.93 -6.21
CA GLY A 188 8.06 11.96 -5.05
C GLY A 188 7.14 10.73 -4.88
N ILE A 189 7.19 9.75 -5.79
CA ILE A 189 6.32 8.56 -5.74
C ILE A 189 6.87 7.56 -4.72
N ARG A 190 6.25 7.49 -3.52
CA ARG A 190 6.75 6.68 -2.40
C ARG A 190 5.81 5.55 -1.95
N THR A 191 4.52 5.63 -2.27
CA THR A 191 3.51 4.70 -1.76
C THR A 191 2.91 3.82 -2.85
N LEU A 192 2.34 2.67 -2.46
CA LEU A 192 1.56 1.84 -3.37
C LEU A 192 0.35 2.60 -3.93
N LYS A 193 -0.33 3.39 -3.09
CA LYS A 193 -1.47 4.22 -3.50
C LYS A 193 -1.09 5.19 -4.63
N ASP A 194 0.01 5.92 -4.48
CA ASP A 194 0.48 6.85 -5.51
C ASP A 194 0.82 6.11 -6.80
N THR A 195 1.54 4.98 -6.69
CA THR A 195 1.91 4.11 -7.82
C THR A 195 0.68 3.70 -8.62
N LEU A 196 -0.35 3.18 -7.95
CA LEU A 196 -1.59 2.76 -8.60
C LEU A 196 -2.35 3.94 -9.21
N ASN A 197 -2.37 5.10 -8.56
CA ASN A 197 -3.01 6.30 -9.07
C ASN A 197 -2.33 6.81 -10.35
N PHE A 198 -0.99 6.83 -10.40
CA PHE A 198 -0.25 7.27 -11.59
C PHE A 198 -0.42 6.32 -12.76
N LEU A 199 -0.35 5.01 -12.54
CA LEU A 199 -0.62 4.02 -13.58
C LEU A 199 -2.04 4.16 -14.11
N SER A 200 -3.03 4.33 -13.22
CA SER A 200 -4.43 4.54 -13.62
C SER A 200 -4.66 5.85 -14.37
N ALA A 201 -3.89 6.90 -14.06
CA ALA A 201 -3.94 8.18 -14.77
C ALA A 201 -3.32 8.12 -16.18
N GLY A 202 -2.61 7.03 -16.51
CA GLY A 202 -2.07 6.78 -17.85
C GLY A 202 -0.55 6.75 -17.93
N ALA A 203 0.17 6.72 -16.80
CA ALA A 203 1.61 6.42 -16.80
C ALA A 203 1.85 4.96 -17.21
N ASP A 204 2.84 4.74 -18.08
CA ASP A 204 3.25 3.41 -18.52
C ASP A 204 4.31 2.81 -17.58
N VAL A 205 5.17 3.67 -17.01
CA VAL A 205 6.29 3.29 -16.14
C VAL A 205 6.38 4.24 -14.94
N ILE A 206 6.78 3.71 -13.79
CA ILE A 206 7.03 4.46 -12.55
C ILE A 206 8.53 4.43 -12.23
N GLY A 207 9.16 5.60 -12.14
CA GLY A 207 10.53 5.74 -11.63
C GLY A 207 10.52 6.09 -10.15
N THR A 208 11.03 5.21 -9.29
CA THR A 208 11.05 5.43 -7.83
C THR A 208 12.20 4.72 -7.13
N SER A 209 12.73 5.35 -6.08
CA SER A 209 13.67 4.72 -5.13
C SER A 209 12.97 3.90 -4.04
N SER A 210 11.64 3.95 -3.97
CA SER A 210 10.82 3.21 -2.99
C SER A 210 10.23 1.91 -3.57
N GLY A 211 10.70 1.47 -4.75
CA GLY A 211 10.12 0.33 -5.49
C GLY A 211 10.01 -0.96 -4.68
N TYR A 212 11.04 -1.31 -3.92
CA TYR A 212 11.01 -2.49 -3.03
C TYR A 212 9.91 -2.39 -1.96
N GLU A 213 9.81 -1.25 -1.26
CA GLU A 213 8.82 -1.10 -0.19
C GLU A 213 7.39 -1.08 -0.75
N ILE A 214 7.18 -0.47 -1.93
CA ILE A 214 5.89 -0.47 -2.64
C ILE A 214 5.46 -1.90 -2.99
N ILE A 215 6.36 -2.71 -3.53
CA ILE A 215 6.02 -4.09 -3.90
C ILE A 215 5.86 -4.97 -2.66
N LYS A 216 6.62 -4.72 -1.58
CA LYS A 216 6.44 -5.42 -0.31
C LYS A 216 5.09 -5.11 0.33
N GLU A 217 4.65 -3.86 0.28
CA GLU A 217 3.30 -3.47 0.71
C GLU A 217 2.22 -4.18 -0.11
N LEU A 218 2.39 -4.24 -1.45
CA LEU A 218 1.46 -4.96 -2.32
C LEU A 218 1.42 -6.46 -2.02
N GLU A 219 2.56 -7.08 -1.77
CA GLU A 219 2.65 -8.49 -1.38
C GLU A 219 1.88 -8.75 -0.09
N ARG A 220 2.11 -7.94 0.95
CA ARG A 220 1.38 -8.02 2.23
C ARG A 220 -0.13 -7.85 2.06
N ASN A 221 -0.55 -6.87 1.25
CA ASN A 221 -1.95 -6.63 0.91
C ASN A 221 -2.58 -7.85 0.22
N LEU A 222 -1.87 -8.46 -0.74
CA LEU A 222 -2.35 -9.65 -1.45
C LEU A 222 -2.39 -10.90 -0.57
N ASN A 223 -1.55 -10.96 0.47
CA ASN A 223 -1.52 -12.04 1.45
C ASN A 223 -2.51 -11.82 2.62
N GLY A 224 -3.28 -10.71 2.63
CA GLY A 224 -4.23 -10.40 3.70
C GLY A 224 -3.59 -9.98 5.03
N GLU A 225 -2.31 -9.61 5.03
CA GLU A 225 -1.57 -9.25 6.25
C GLU A 225 -1.89 -7.84 6.75
N LEU A 226 -2.42 -6.98 5.88
CA LEU A 226 -2.75 -5.56 6.13
C LEU A 226 -4.26 -5.31 6.32
N GLU A 227 -5.08 -6.34 6.57
CA GLU A 227 -6.44 -6.08 7.06
C GLU A 227 -6.34 -5.32 8.40
N GLU A 228 -6.83 -4.07 8.42
CA GLU A 228 -7.00 -3.31 9.65
C GLU A 228 -7.79 -4.16 10.65
N GLU A 229 -7.22 -4.29 11.83
CA GLU A 229 -7.87 -5.04 12.91
C GLU A 229 -9.01 -4.19 13.47
N ILE A 230 -10.24 -4.68 13.32
CA ILE A 230 -11.43 -3.96 13.77
C ILE A 230 -11.54 -4.09 15.29
N GLU A 231 -11.44 -2.98 16.01
CA GLU A 231 -11.67 -2.97 17.46
C GLU A 231 -13.17 -3.04 17.77
N VAL A 232 -13.55 -3.99 18.64
CA VAL A 232 -14.93 -4.21 19.05
C VAL A 232 -15.01 -4.36 20.56
N TYR A 233 -15.83 -3.53 21.21
CA TYR A 233 -16.07 -3.55 22.65
C TYR A 233 -17.42 -4.18 22.91
N VAL A 234 -17.48 -5.13 23.86
CA VAL A 234 -18.71 -5.88 24.16
C VAL A 234 -18.90 -6.03 25.65
N ASP A 235 -20.15 -5.94 26.09
CA ASP A 235 -20.53 -6.20 27.48
C ASP A 235 -21.97 -6.70 27.60
N GLY A 236 -22.27 -7.40 28.70
CA GLY A 236 -23.59 -7.91 29.02
C GLY A 236 -23.85 -7.99 30.52
N CYS A 237 -25.09 -7.66 30.92
CA CYS A 237 -25.50 -7.64 32.31
C CYS A 237 -26.92 -8.20 32.52
N SER A 238 -27.23 -8.61 33.74
CA SER A 238 -28.54 -9.07 34.21
C SER A 238 -28.90 -8.41 35.54
N LEU A 239 -30.10 -7.83 35.60
CA LEU A 239 -30.67 -7.16 36.77
C LEU A 239 -31.36 -8.22 37.64
N GLY A 240 -30.60 -8.79 38.57
CA GLY A 240 -30.95 -10.06 39.21
C GLY A 240 -30.49 -11.21 38.30
N ASN A 241 -29.72 -12.16 38.82
CA ASN A 241 -29.05 -13.18 38.02
C ASN A 241 -29.53 -14.59 38.44
N PRO A 242 -30.61 -15.14 37.85
CA PRO A 242 -31.28 -14.69 36.63
C PRO A 242 -32.33 -13.58 36.81
N GLY A 243 -32.62 -12.82 35.74
CA GLY A 243 -33.52 -11.66 35.72
C GLY A 243 -33.47 -10.91 34.38
N PRO A 244 -34.09 -9.71 34.26
CA PRO A 244 -34.03 -8.90 33.04
C PRO A 244 -32.59 -8.54 32.69
N GLY A 245 -32.14 -8.86 31.48
CA GLY A 245 -30.76 -8.63 31.06
C GLY A 245 -30.64 -7.92 29.72
N GLY A 246 -29.46 -7.36 29.49
CA GLY A 246 -29.12 -6.58 28.32
C GLY A 246 -27.68 -6.80 27.91
N TRP A 247 -27.41 -6.62 26.63
CA TRP A 247 -26.08 -6.72 26.04
C TRP A 247 -25.84 -5.55 25.08
N ALA A 248 -24.58 -5.19 24.88
CA ALA A 248 -24.17 -4.11 24.00
C ALA A 248 -22.88 -4.42 23.26
N VAL A 249 -22.75 -3.82 22.08
CA VAL A 249 -21.59 -3.90 21.20
C VAL A 249 -21.29 -2.50 20.67
N LEU A 250 -20.01 -2.12 20.66
CA LEU A 250 -19.50 -0.94 19.97
C LEU A 250 -18.38 -1.38 19.01
N ILE A 251 -18.59 -1.15 17.72
CA ILE A 251 -17.63 -1.43 16.65
C ILE A 251 -16.98 -0.11 16.26
N LYS A 252 -15.67 -0.01 16.45
CA LYS A 252 -14.88 1.18 16.12
C LYS A 252 -14.58 1.19 14.61
N LYS A 253 -15.09 2.20 13.92
CA LYS A 253 -14.87 2.52 12.49
C LYS A 253 -14.81 4.05 12.34
N GLU A 254 -14.61 4.57 11.12
CA GLU A 254 -14.72 6.02 10.86
C GLU A 254 -16.03 6.60 11.42
N GLU A 255 -17.13 5.87 11.28
CA GLU A 255 -18.39 6.09 12.01
C GLU A 255 -18.64 4.93 12.97
N GLU A 256 -18.72 5.23 14.27
CA GLU A 256 -18.96 4.22 15.30
C GLU A 256 -20.32 3.53 15.12
N LYS A 257 -20.32 2.19 15.18
CA LYS A 257 -21.56 1.41 15.12
C LYS A 257 -21.86 0.77 16.47
N VAL A 258 -23.03 1.07 17.02
CA VAL A 258 -23.54 0.49 18.26
C VAL A 258 -24.67 -0.51 17.95
N LEU A 259 -24.64 -1.67 18.62
CA LEU A 259 -25.73 -2.66 18.64
C LEU A 259 -26.08 -2.95 20.10
N SER A 260 -27.36 -3.15 20.41
CA SER A 260 -27.77 -3.63 21.73
C SER A 260 -29.05 -4.45 21.66
N GLY A 261 -29.29 -5.22 22.72
CA GLY A 261 -30.48 -6.05 22.89
C GLY A 261 -30.58 -6.56 24.32
N GLY A 262 -31.50 -7.47 24.57
CA GLY A 262 -31.70 -8.03 25.90
C GLY A 262 -32.83 -9.04 25.94
N GLU A 263 -33.07 -9.60 27.13
CA GLU A 263 -34.13 -10.58 27.38
C GLU A 263 -34.75 -10.39 28.76
N PRO A 264 -36.05 -10.72 28.93
CA PRO A 264 -36.75 -10.52 30.19
C PRO A 264 -36.27 -11.45 31.32
N PHE A 265 -35.72 -12.62 30.99
CA PHE A 265 -35.22 -13.56 31.99
C PHE A 265 -33.99 -14.32 31.48
N THR A 266 -32.82 -13.88 31.92
CA THR A 266 -31.51 -14.37 31.46
C THR A 266 -30.50 -14.30 32.62
N THR A 267 -29.27 -14.76 32.38
CA THR A 267 -28.13 -14.62 33.29
C THR A 267 -27.09 -13.65 32.74
N ASN A 268 -26.18 -13.17 33.60
CA ASN A 268 -25.01 -12.37 33.17
C ASN A 268 -24.23 -13.10 32.07
N ASN A 269 -23.85 -14.34 32.31
CA ASN A 269 -23.06 -15.15 31.37
C ASN A 269 -23.73 -15.32 29.99
N GLN A 270 -25.06 -15.42 29.95
CA GLN A 270 -25.79 -15.49 28.68
C GLN A 270 -25.76 -14.17 27.93
N MET A 271 -25.87 -13.03 28.63
CA MET A 271 -25.80 -11.70 28.03
C MET A 271 -24.40 -11.38 27.52
N GLU A 272 -23.35 -11.70 28.28
CA GLU A 272 -21.96 -11.56 27.84
C GLU A 272 -21.68 -12.36 26.56
N LEU A 273 -22.12 -13.63 26.51
CA LEU A 273 -22.01 -14.46 25.30
C LEU A 273 -22.77 -13.89 24.12
N LYS A 274 -23.99 -13.39 24.35
CA LYS A 274 -24.83 -12.79 23.30
C LYS A 274 -24.22 -11.49 22.76
N ALA A 275 -23.56 -10.69 23.59
CA ALA A 275 -22.84 -9.51 23.14
C ALA A 275 -21.78 -9.87 22.08
N VAL A 276 -20.93 -10.85 22.39
CA VAL A 276 -19.88 -11.35 21.48
C VAL A 276 -20.49 -11.97 20.22
N ILE A 277 -21.52 -12.80 20.34
CA ILE A 277 -22.18 -13.44 19.20
C ILE A 277 -22.80 -12.40 18.27
N SER A 278 -23.47 -11.39 18.82
CA SER A 278 -24.07 -10.30 18.06
C SER A 278 -23.01 -9.47 17.35
N ALA A 279 -21.87 -9.22 18.02
CA ALA A 279 -20.74 -8.51 17.44
C ALA A 279 -20.16 -9.24 16.23
N LEU A 280 -19.91 -10.55 16.34
CA LEU A 280 -19.35 -11.34 15.25
C LEU A 280 -20.35 -11.56 14.12
N SER A 281 -21.63 -11.82 14.45
CA SER A 281 -22.68 -12.04 13.46
C SER A 281 -22.99 -10.82 12.59
N TYR A 282 -22.57 -9.62 13.01
CA TYR A 282 -22.72 -8.39 12.23
C TYR A 282 -21.89 -8.40 10.94
N PHE A 283 -20.74 -9.07 10.92
CA PHE A 283 -19.85 -9.10 9.77
C PHE A 283 -20.24 -10.23 8.81
N LYS A 284 -20.57 -9.86 7.56
CA LYS A 284 -21.00 -10.80 6.52
C LYS A 284 -19.84 -11.54 5.83
N GLU A 285 -18.61 -11.11 6.08
CA GLU A 285 -17.38 -11.65 5.49
C GLU A 285 -16.35 -11.90 6.60
N PRO A 286 -15.36 -12.78 6.39
CA PRO A 286 -14.24 -12.92 7.31
C PRO A 286 -13.55 -11.57 7.55
N LYS A 287 -13.16 -11.32 8.79
CA LYS A 287 -12.47 -10.09 9.22
C LYS A 287 -11.46 -10.44 10.31
N LYS A 288 -10.43 -9.61 10.41
CA LYS A 288 -9.56 -9.55 11.59
C LYS A 288 -10.18 -8.62 12.64
N ILE A 289 -10.47 -9.15 13.84
CA ILE A 289 -11.24 -8.44 14.87
C ILE A 289 -10.50 -8.55 16.20
N LYS A 290 -10.35 -7.42 16.90
CA LYS A 290 -9.91 -7.38 18.30
C LYS A 290 -11.09 -7.12 19.22
N ILE A 291 -11.44 -8.11 20.03
CA ILE A 291 -12.56 -8.04 20.97
C ILE A 291 -12.04 -7.62 22.35
N TYR A 292 -12.63 -6.56 22.88
CA TYR A 292 -12.43 -6.06 24.22
C TYR A 292 -13.64 -6.44 25.08
N THR A 293 -13.39 -7.16 26.17
CA THR A 293 -14.41 -7.54 27.16
C THR A 293 -13.76 -7.69 28.53
N ASP A 294 -14.50 -7.37 29.60
CA ASP A 294 -14.09 -7.64 30.98
C ASP A 294 -14.61 -9.00 31.49
N SER A 295 -15.46 -9.69 30.72
CA SER A 295 -15.98 -11.01 31.06
C SER A 295 -14.87 -12.07 31.09
N GLU A 296 -14.51 -12.45 32.31
CA GLU A 296 -13.62 -13.59 32.52
C GLU A 296 -14.25 -14.91 32.06
N TYR A 297 -15.59 -15.00 32.11
CA TYR A 297 -16.33 -16.16 31.64
C TYR A 297 -16.17 -16.37 30.13
N VAL A 298 -16.27 -15.30 29.33
CA VAL A 298 -16.02 -15.35 27.89
C VAL A 298 -14.56 -15.68 27.59
N ILE A 299 -13.62 -14.96 28.20
CA ILE A 299 -12.18 -15.11 27.91
C ILE A 299 -11.68 -16.51 28.26
N LYS A 300 -11.95 -17.00 29.48
CA LYS A 300 -11.55 -18.36 29.86
C LYS A 300 -12.36 -19.42 29.12
N GLY A 301 -13.63 -19.14 28.85
CA GLY A 301 -14.48 -20.03 28.09
C GLY A 301 -13.94 -20.32 26.71
N ILE A 302 -13.54 -19.29 25.95
CA ILE A 302 -13.01 -19.49 24.59
C ILE A 302 -11.57 -20.02 24.57
N THR A 303 -10.70 -19.54 25.46
CA THR A 303 -9.26 -19.86 25.42
C THR A 303 -8.90 -21.15 26.15
N GLU A 304 -9.59 -21.48 27.26
CA GLU A 304 -9.21 -22.60 28.13
C GLU A 304 -10.24 -23.73 28.16
N TRP A 305 -11.53 -23.40 28.25
CA TRP A 305 -12.56 -24.38 28.60
C TRP A 305 -13.19 -25.05 27.38
N LEU A 306 -13.60 -24.28 26.37
CA LEU A 306 -14.27 -24.80 25.18
C LEU A 306 -13.46 -25.88 24.45
N PRO A 307 -12.14 -25.73 24.23
CA PRO A 307 -11.34 -26.81 23.63
C PRO A 307 -11.36 -28.11 24.44
N LYS A 308 -11.43 -28.03 25.77
CA LYS A 308 -11.51 -29.19 26.67
C LYS A 308 -12.91 -29.80 26.69
N TRP A 309 -13.94 -28.97 26.74
CA TRP A 309 -15.34 -29.40 26.70
C TRP A 309 -15.67 -30.15 25.41
N LYS A 310 -15.19 -29.67 24.26
CA LYS A 310 -15.38 -30.35 22.97
C LYS A 310 -14.82 -31.77 22.96
N LYS A 311 -13.61 -31.96 23.48
CA LYS A 311 -12.98 -33.28 23.59
C LYS A 311 -13.77 -34.23 24.50
N ARG A 312 -14.59 -33.69 25.40
CA ARG A 312 -15.42 -34.42 26.38
C ARG A 312 -16.90 -34.43 26.05
N GLY A 313 -17.30 -34.05 24.83
CA GLY A 313 -18.72 -34.03 24.41
C GLY A 313 -19.58 -33.01 25.16
N TYR A 314 -19.02 -31.85 25.53
CA TYR A 314 -19.67 -30.78 26.31
C TYR A 314 -20.09 -31.20 27.73
N ILE A 315 -19.23 -32.00 28.38
CA ILE A 315 -19.34 -32.35 29.80
C ILE A 315 -18.20 -31.65 30.59
N THR A 316 -18.54 -31.08 31.75
CA THR A 316 -17.57 -30.42 32.65
C THR A 316 -16.68 -31.44 33.36
N SER A 317 -15.64 -30.98 34.08
CA SER A 317 -14.81 -31.85 34.93
C SER A 317 -15.60 -32.54 36.05
N GLU A 318 -16.75 -31.99 36.43
CA GLU A 318 -17.65 -32.56 37.45
C GLU A 318 -18.67 -33.56 36.86
N GLY A 319 -18.59 -33.89 35.57
CA GLY A 319 -19.53 -34.82 34.93
C GLY A 319 -20.89 -34.22 34.58
N LYS A 320 -21.06 -32.90 34.71
CA LYS A 320 -22.33 -32.21 34.38
C LYS A 320 -22.32 -31.66 32.95
N PRO A 321 -23.47 -31.52 32.29
CA PRO A 321 -23.56 -30.80 31.02
C PRO A 321 -23.06 -29.36 31.13
N VAL A 322 -22.31 -28.89 30.13
CA VAL A 322 -21.86 -27.50 30.05
C VAL A 322 -23.06 -26.57 29.89
N LYS A 323 -23.18 -25.59 30.79
CA LYS A 323 -24.21 -24.54 30.70
C LYS A 323 -24.00 -23.68 29.44
N ASN A 324 -25.08 -23.18 28.87
CA ASN A 324 -25.07 -22.32 27.68
C ASN A 324 -24.47 -22.99 26.43
N LYS A 325 -24.55 -24.32 26.33
CA LYS A 325 -23.96 -25.11 25.22
C LYS A 325 -24.28 -24.53 23.84
N GLU A 326 -25.54 -24.20 23.57
CA GLU A 326 -25.96 -23.67 22.26
C GLU A 326 -25.30 -22.33 21.92
N LEU A 327 -25.13 -21.45 22.90
CA LEU A 327 -24.43 -20.16 22.72
C LEU A 327 -22.94 -20.40 22.46
N TRP A 328 -22.32 -21.34 23.16
CA TRP A 328 -20.91 -21.72 22.93
C TRP A 328 -20.69 -22.32 21.54
N GLU A 329 -21.57 -23.21 21.07
CA GLU A 329 -21.50 -23.78 19.72
C GLU A 329 -21.68 -22.71 18.63
N LYS A 330 -22.58 -21.75 18.85
CA LYS A 330 -22.75 -20.61 17.92
C LYS A 330 -21.54 -19.70 17.92
N LEU A 331 -21.02 -19.34 19.10
CA LEU A 331 -19.82 -18.51 19.23
C LEU A 331 -18.62 -19.18 18.56
N GLU A 332 -18.44 -20.49 18.74
CA GLU A 332 -17.35 -21.22 18.12
C GLU A 332 -17.34 -21.10 16.59
N LYS A 333 -18.49 -21.31 15.95
CA LYS A 333 -18.62 -21.20 14.49
C LYS A 333 -18.22 -19.81 14.00
N LEU A 334 -18.61 -18.76 14.74
CA LEU A 334 -18.26 -17.38 14.42
C LEU A 334 -16.77 -17.09 14.65
N VAL A 335 -16.19 -17.58 15.75
CA VAL A 335 -14.76 -17.44 16.04
C VAL A 335 -13.91 -18.18 15.00
N ALA A 336 -14.38 -19.30 14.45
CA ALA A 336 -13.71 -20.01 13.38
C ALA A 336 -13.84 -19.31 12.00
N PHE A 337 -14.91 -18.54 11.80
CA PHE A 337 -15.16 -17.79 10.56
C PHE A 337 -14.33 -16.50 10.45
N HIS A 338 -13.93 -15.91 11.58
CA HIS A 338 -13.13 -14.70 11.67
C HIS A 338 -11.72 -14.97 12.22
N LYS A 339 -10.83 -13.99 12.12
CA LYS A 339 -9.54 -14.01 12.83
C LYS A 339 -9.66 -13.13 14.08
N ILE A 340 -9.79 -13.76 15.26
CA ILE A 340 -10.10 -13.05 16.51
C ILE A 340 -8.87 -12.92 17.41
N ASN A 341 -8.62 -11.70 17.87
CA ASN A 341 -7.72 -11.38 18.97
C ASN A 341 -8.55 -10.96 20.19
N TRP A 342 -8.23 -11.51 21.36
CA TRP A 342 -8.97 -11.26 22.60
C TRP A 342 -8.16 -10.36 23.52
N GLU A 343 -8.78 -9.28 24.01
CA GLU A 343 -8.21 -8.37 24.98
C GLU A 343 -9.10 -8.33 26.22
N LYS A 344 -8.57 -8.74 27.38
CA LYS A 344 -9.26 -8.58 28.64
C LYS A 344 -9.04 -7.17 29.16
N VAL A 345 -10.12 -6.40 29.29
CA VAL A 345 -10.07 -5.10 29.97
C VAL A 345 -10.48 -5.25 31.43
N LYS A 346 -10.05 -4.31 32.28
CA LYS A 346 -10.48 -4.31 33.67
C LYS A 346 -11.88 -3.69 33.76
N ALA A 347 -12.78 -4.36 34.49
CA ALA A 347 -14.07 -3.79 34.81
C ALA A 347 -13.91 -2.44 35.55
N HIS A 348 -14.69 -1.44 35.15
CA HIS A 348 -14.78 -0.12 35.81
C HIS A 348 -13.45 0.64 36.00
N SER A 349 -12.50 0.49 35.08
CA SER A 349 -11.16 1.10 35.19
C SER A 349 -10.93 2.32 34.28
N GLY A 350 -11.98 3.04 33.85
CA GLY A 350 -11.81 4.26 33.05
C GLY A 350 -11.56 4.06 31.56
N HIS A 351 -11.79 2.86 31.00
CA HIS A 351 -11.70 2.66 29.55
C HIS A 351 -13.00 3.17 28.88
N PRO A 352 -12.99 4.30 28.14
CA PRO A 352 -14.21 5.01 27.78
C PRO A 352 -15.20 4.15 26.96
N TYR A 353 -14.67 3.32 26.06
CA TYR A 353 -15.49 2.44 25.23
C TYR A 353 -16.10 1.26 25.99
N ASN A 354 -15.40 0.74 27.02
CA ASN A 354 -15.92 -0.37 27.83
C ASN A 354 -17.04 0.14 28.76
N GLU A 355 -16.83 1.28 29.39
CA GLU A 355 -17.86 1.92 30.23
C GLU A 355 -19.09 2.31 29.43
N ARG A 356 -18.90 2.70 28.17
CA ARG A 356 -20.00 3.00 27.26
C ARG A 356 -20.83 1.76 26.93
N VAL A 357 -20.22 0.62 26.63
CA VAL A 357 -20.98 -0.61 26.38
C VAL A 357 -21.64 -1.16 27.65
N ASP A 358 -21.00 -1.05 28.82
CA ASP A 358 -21.62 -1.39 30.13
C ASP A 358 -22.89 -0.57 30.38
N LYS A 359 -22.81 0.75 30.17
CA LYS A 359 -23.97 1.64 30.31
C LYS A 359 -25.11 1.24 29.35
N ILE A 360 -24.80 0.99 28.08
CA ILE A 360 -25.79 0.62 27.06
C ILE A 360 -26.41 -0.76 27.37
N ALA A 361 -25.63 -1.71 27.90
CA ALA A 361 -26.12 -3.01 28.32
C ALA A 361 -27.13 -2.87 29.48
N LYS A 362 -26.80 -2.06 30.49
CA LYS A 362 -27.70 -1.75 31.62
C LYS A 362 -28.98 -1.04 31.18
N GLU A 363 -28.88 -0.04 30.31
CA GLU A 363 -30.04 0.64 29.73
C GLU A 363 -30.92 -0.33 28.94
N SER A 364 -30.32 -1.30 28.24
CA SER A 364 -31.06 -2.34 27.51
C SER A 364 -31.73 -3.33 28.45
N ALA A 365 -31.12 -3.68 29.57
CA ALA A 365 -31.72 -4.54 30.60
C ALA A 365 -32.93 -3.87 31.29
N GLU A 366 -32.83 -2.58 31.59
CA GLU A 366 -33.92 -1.80 32.21
C GLU A 366 -35.18 -1.72 31.34
N LYS A 367 -35.04 -1.78 30.00
CA LYS A 367 -36.19 -1.84 29.09
C LYS A 367 -37.05 -3.08 29.32
N TRP A 368 -36.44 -4.19 29.75
CA TRP A 368 -37.12 -5.45 29.99
C TRP A 368 -37.75 -5.57 31.39
N LYS A 369 -37.35 -4.72 32.35
CA LYS A 369 -38.04 -4.61 33.65
C LYS A 369 -39.48 -4.11 33.50
N LYS A 370 -39.74 -3.24 32.51
CA LYS A 370 -41.06 -2.62 32.28
C LYS A 370 -42.07 -3.54 31.57
N SER A 371 -41.66 -4.76 31.22
CA SER A 371 -42.48 -5.75 30.52
C SER A 371 -43.05 -6.84 31.43
N PHE A 372 -42.88 -6.69 32.76
CA PHE A 372 -43.45 -7.55 33.79
C PHE A 372 -44.58 -6.86 34.54
#